data_AF-A0A3A5AI32-F1
#
_entry.id   AF-A0A3A5AI32-F1
#
_cell.length_a   1.000
_cell.length_b   1.000
_cell.length_c   1.000
_cell.angle_alpha   90.00
_cell.angle_beta   90.00
_cell.angle_gamma   90.00
#
_symmetry.space_group_name_H-M   'P 1'
#
loop_
_entity.id
_entity.type
_entity.pdbx_description
1 polymer ?
#
loop_
_entity_poly.entity_id
_entity_poly.type
_entity_poly.pdbx_seq_one_letter_code
_entity_poly.pdbx_strand_id
1 'polypeptide(L)'
;MEIVLDNWEQGRRVSQVEGRALTAGPQGEGEETEFTLTLYSDQISLNIPASPGGREFIAGIAKVLGPPKMEPTVKCSCSWGDGVMGAMYLVLWDLLPDQAAQTLEALRTLLEGAPARQP
;
A
#
# COMPACT_ATOMS: atom_id res chain seq x y z
N MET A 1 1.16 -12.93 -3.08
CA MET A 1 1.78 -11.63 -2.82
C MET A 1 2.44 -11.73 -1.47
N GLU A 2 3.74 -11.51 -1.46
CA GLU A 2 4.54 -11.40 -0.24
C GLU A 2 4.83 -9.92 0.00
N ILE A 3 4.81 -9.48 1.25
CA ILE A 3 5.04 -8.08 1.63
C ILE A 3 6.23 -8.06 2.59
N VAL A 4 7.21 -7.22 2.28
CA VAL A 4 8.34 -6.91 3.15
C VAL A 4 8.16 -5.48 3.62
N LEU A 5 8.10 -5.26 4.93
CA LEU A 5 8.01 -3.93 5.51
C LEU A 5 9.41 -3.37 5.75
N ASP A 6 9.68 -2.20 5.19
CA ASP A 6 10.95 -1.50 5.33
C ASP A 6 10.92 -0.53 6.51
N ASN A 7 9.77 0.12 6.74
CA ASN A 7 9.58 1.06 7.84
C ASN A 7 8.11 1.15 8.28
N TRP A 8 7.90 1.33 9.59
CA TRP A 8 6.59 1.70 10.15
C TRP A 8 6.80 2.83 11.16
N GLU A 9 6.39 4.04 10.77
CA GLU A 9 6.46 5.21 11.64
C GLU A 9 5.05 5.57 12.15
N GLN A 10 4.90 5.62 13.48
CA GLN A 10 3.65 6.07 14.11
C GLN A 10 3.83 7.46 14.70
N GLY A 11 3.27 8.47 14.04
CA GLY A 11 3.21 9.84 14.54
C GLY A 11 1.94 10.12 15.35
N ARG A 12 1.89 11.30 15.98
CA ARG A 12 0.72 11.75 16.76
C ARG A 12 -0.57 11.92 15.95
N ARG A 13 -0.47 12.14 14.64
CA ARG A 13 -1.61 12.46 13.76
C ARG A 13 -1.71 11.57 12.53
N VAL A 14 -0.62 10.91 12.17
CA VAL A 14 -0.48 10.13 10.94
C VAL A 14 0.46 8.96 11.25
N SER A 15 0.14 7.80 10.70
CA SER A 15 1.08 6.68 10.61
C SER A 15 1.50 6.49 9.15
N GLN A 16 2.75 6.12 8.93
CA GLN A 16 3.29 5.84 7.60
C GLN A 16 3.95 4.48 7.58
N VAL A 17 3.67 3.72 6.54
CA VAL A 17 4.22 2.39 6.29
C VAL A 17 4.88 2.40 4.93
N GLU A 18 6.14 1.98 4.89
CA GLU A 18 6.90 1.82 3.66
C GLU A 18 7.29 0.35 3.55
N GLY A 19 7.22 -0.16 2.33
CA GLY A 19 7.58 -1.54 2.09
C GLY A 19 7.61 -1.89 0.62
N ARG A 20 7.86 -3.17 0.38
CA ARG A 20 7.97 -3.77 -0.95
C ARG A 20 7.01 -4.93 -1.05
N ALA A 21 6.22 -4.93 -2.11
CA ALA A 21 5.33 -6.04 -2.44
C ALA A 21 5.97 -6.88 -3.55
N LEU A 22 6.20 -8.15 -3.28
CA LEU A 22 6.58 -9.13 -4.29
C LEU A 22 5.30 -9.75 -4.85
N THR A 23 5.04 -9.42 -6.12
CA THR A 23 3.94 -10.00 -6.90
C THR A 23 4.47 -11.12 -7.78
N ALA A 24 3.71 -12.21 -7.90
CA ALA A 24 4.14 -13.33 -8.72
C ALA A 24 3.92 -12.95 -10.19
N GLY A 25 5.02 -12.67 -10.91
CA GLY A 25 4.92 -12.35 -12.32
C GLY A 25 4.42 -13.55 -13.15
N PRO A 26 3.81 -13.30 -14.32
CA PRO A 26 3.28 -14.34 -15.20
C PRO A 26 4.33 -15.33 -15.72
N GLN A 27 5.63 -15.04 -15.55
CA GLN A 27 6.76 -15.88 -15.97
C GLN A 27 7.62 -16.40 -14.80
N GLY A 28 7.16 -16.26 -13.55
CA GLY A 28 7.90 -16.73 -12.37
C GLY A 28 9.03 -15.80 -11.90
N GLU A 29 9.32 -14.73 -12.63
CA GLU A 29 10.09 -13.59 -12.13
C GLU A 29 9.14 -12.71 -11.32
N GLY A 30 9.34 -12.64 -10.00
CA GLY A 30 8.54 -11.78 -9.14
C GLY A 30 8.83 -10.30 -9.43
N GLU A 31 7.80 -9.48 -9.60
CA GLU A 31 7.95 -8.02 -9.68
C GLU A 31 7.92 -7.48 -8.25
N GLU A 32 9.03 -6.88 -7.82
CA GLU A 32 9.11 -6.13 -6.56
C GLU A 32 8.62 -4.70 -6.81
N THR A 33 7.61 -4.27 -6.05
CA THR A 33 7.01 -2.94 -6.16
C THR A 33 7.07 -2.24 -4.81
N GLU A 34 7.81 -1.14 -4.73
CA GLU A 34 7.85 -0.26 -3.55
C GLU A 34 6.52 0.47 -3.37
N PHE A 35 6.07 0.61 -2.13
CA PHE A 35 4.87 1.37 -1.80
C PHE A 35 5.05 2.21 -0.54
N THR A 36 4.28 3.29 -0.47
CA THR A 36 4.11 4.09 0.74
C THR A 36 2.63 4.20 1.05
N LEU A 37 2.25 3.74 2.24
CA LEU A 37 0.90 3.80 2.76
C LEU A 37 0.85 4.76 3.95
N THR A 38 -0.04 5.75 3.88
CA THR A 38 -0.21 6.78 4.90
C THR A 38 -1.61 6.67 5.49
N LEU A 39 -1.69 6.56 6.80
CA LEU A 39 -2.92 6.37 7.56
C LEU A 39 -3.22 7.65 8.35
N TYR A 40 -4.28 8.34 7.95
CA TYR A 40 -4.86 9.50 8.64
C TYR A 40 -6.02 9.03 9.54
N SER A 41 -6.57 9.97 10.33
CA SER A 41 -7.73 9.69 11.19
C SER A 41 -9.00 9.29 10.43
N ASP A 42 -9.14 9.75 9.19
CA ASP A 42 -10.35 9.69 8.37
C ASP A 42 -10.08 9.25 6.93
N GLN A 43 -8.84 8.92 6.60
CA GLN A 43 -8.43 8.55 5.25
C GLN A 43 -7.20 7.64 5.26
N ILE A 44 -7.10 6.80 4.22
CA ILE A 44 -5.89 6.07 3.88
C ILE A 44 -5.44 6.52 2.49
N SER A 45 -4.15 6.81 2.35
CA SER A 45 -3.51 7.18 1.08
C SER A 45 -2.41 6.19 0.73
N LEU A 46 -2.40 5.71 -0.52
CA LEU A 46 -1.36 4.82 -1.06
C LEU A 46 -0.67 5.50 -2.23
N ASN A 47 0.66 5.52 -2.21
CA ASN A 47 1.51 5.82 -3.36
C ASN A 47 2.26 4.55 -3.77
N ILE A 48 2.18 4.21 -5.05
CA ILE A 48 2.79 2.99 -5.60
C ILE A 48 3.08 3.16 -7.10
N PRO A 49 4.15 2.57 -7.67
CA PRO A 49 4.40 2.57 -9.11
C PRO A 49 3.19 2.16 -9.94
N ALA A 50 3.00 2.81 -11.09
CA ALA A 50 1.90 2.54 -12.00
C ALA A 50 2.14 1.29 -12.87
N SER A 51 2.56 0.19 -12.24
CA SER A 51 2.93 -1.07 -12.89
C SER A 51 1.85 -2.15 -12.69
N PRO A 52 1.96 -3.31 -13.36
CA PRO A 52 1.11 -4.48 -13.09
C PRO A 52 1.15 -4.89 -11.62
N GLY A 53 2.35 -5.02 -11.02
CA GLY A 53 2.50 -5.31 -9.59
C GLY A 53 1.79 -4.28 -8.70
N GLY A 54 1.90 -2.98 -9.03
CA GLY A 54 1.18 -1.93 -8.33
C GLY A 54 -0.34 -2.08 -8.38
N ARG A 55 -0.91 -2.48 -9.53
CA ARG A 55 -2.35 -2.75 -9.67
C ARG A 55 -2.80 -3.96 -8.85
N GLU A 56 -1.99 -5.02 -8.85
CA GLU A 56 -2.28 -6.21 -8.05
C GLU A 56 -2.26 -5.90 -6.55
N PHE A 57 -1.31 -5.09 -6.10
CA PHE A 57 -1.25 -4.63 -4.72
C PHE A 57 -2.48 -3.81 -4.33
N ILE A 58 -2.90 -2.85 -5.17
CA ILE A 58 -4.14 -2.08 -4.97
C ILE A 58 -5.35 -3.02 -4.85
N ALA A 59 -5.46 -4.01 -5.72
CA ALA A 59 -6.53 -5.00 -5.67
C ALA A 59 -6.48 -5.86 -4.40
N GLY A 60 -5.27 -6.15 -3.88
CA GLY A 60 -5.06 -6.83 -2.60
C GLY A 60 -5.58 -6.03 -1.42
N ILE A 61 -5.16 -4.76 -1.30
CA ILE A 61 -5.62 -3.85 -0.24
C ILE A 61 -7.12 -3.59 -0.33
N ALA A 62 -7.68 -3.46 -1.53
CA ALA A 62 -9.11 -3.23 -1.72
C ALA A 62 -10.01 -4.37 -1.21
N LYS A 63 -9.47 -5.58 -1.00
CA LYS A 63 -10.22 -6.67 -0.33
C LYS A 63 -10.47 -6.38 1.15
N VAL A 64 -9.62 -5.57 1.78
CA VAL A 64 -9.73 -5.16 3.19
C VAL A 64 -10.46 -3.82 3.31
N LEU A 65 -10.07 -2.84 2.48
CA LEU A 65 -10.59 -1.47 2.58
C LEU A 65 -11.87 -1.24 1.75
N GLY A 66 -12.28 -2.19 0.92
CA GLY A 66 -13.29 -1.96 -0.11
C GLY A 66 -12.73 -1.18 -1.32
N PRO A 67 -13.60 -0.77 -2.26
CA PRO A 67 -13.17 -0.01 -3.42
C PRO A 67 -12.60 1.36 -2.98
N PRO A 68 -11.57 1.86 -3.68
CA PRO A 68 -11.10 3.23 -3.49
C PRO A 68 -12.23 4.26 -3.67
N LYS A 69 -12.09 5.39 -2.99
CA LYS A 69 -13.01 6.55 -3.13
C LYS A 69 -13.05 7.07 -4.57
N MET A 70 -11.93 6.98 -5.26
CA MET A 70 -11.75 7.39 -6.64
C MET A 70 -10.87 6.39 -7.37
N GLU A 71 -11.01 6.32 -8.69
CA GLU A 71 -10.13 5.48 -9.51
C GLU A 71 -8.66 5.85 -9.27
N PRO A 72 -7.75 4.84 -9.21
CA PRO A 72 -6.31 5.07 -9.06
C PRO A 72 -5.81 6.14 -10.03
N THR A 73 -5.37 7.26 -9.48
CA THR A 73 -5.00 8.42 -10.29
C THR A 73 -3.52 8.35 -10.60
N VAL A 74 -3.17 8.36 -11.88
CA VAL A 74 -1.76 8.41 -12.29
C VAL A 74 -1.22 9.82 -12.08
N LYS A 75 -0.17 9.93 -11.27
CA LYS A 75 0.67 11.12 -11.14
C LYS A 75 2.03 10.84 -11.74
N CYS A 76 2.51 11.72 -12.62
CA CYS A 76 3.90 11.69 -13.05
C CYS A 76 4.77 12.12 -11.87
N SER A 77 5.60 11.22 -11.36
CA SER A 77 6.62 11.56 -10.38
C SER A 77 7.91 11.92 -11.12
N CYS A 78 8.34 13.17 -10.98
CA CYS A 78 9.67 13.58 -11.38
C CYS A 78 10.62 13.22 -10.23
N SER A 79 11.38 12.13 -10.35
CA SER A 79 12.45 11.86 -9.38
C SER A 79 13.60 12.85 -9.60
N TRP A 80 14.03 13.52 -8.54
CA TRP A 80 15.30 14.25 -8.52
C TRP A 80 16.40 13.25 -8.18
N GLY A 81 17.26 12.92 -9.16
CA GLY A 81 18.34 11.96 -9.00
C GLY A 81 18.71 11.34 -10.34
N ASP A 82 18.16 10.17 -10.64
CA ASP A 82 18.59 9.33 -11.78
C ASP A 82 17.76 9.51 -13.07
N GLY A 83 16.84 10.49 -13.10
CA GLY A 83 16.10 10.86 -14.32
C GLY A 83 15.03 9.87 -14.77
N VAL A 84 14.68 8.85 -13.96
CA VAL A 84 13.55 7.97 -14.25
C VAL A 84 12.26 8.69 -13.84
N MET A 85 11.52 9.18 -14.84
CA MET A 85 10.12 9.58 -14.67
C MET A 85 9.27 8.31 -14.51
N GLY A 86 8.85 8.03 -13.29
CA GLY A 86 7.91 6.95 -12.99
C GLY A 86 6.49 7.49 -12.93
N ALA A 87 5.56 6.84 -13.64
CA ALA A 87 4.15 7.02 -13.36
C ALA A 87 3.83 6.33 -12.03
N MET A 88 3.14 7.01 -11.12
CA MET A 88 2.72 6.50 -9.81
C MET A 88 1.19 6.50 -9.73
N TYR A 89 0.58 5.48 -9.15
CA TYR A 89 -0.79 5.57 -8.67
C TYR A 89 -0.83 6.26 -7.32
N LEU A 90 -1.68 7.28 -7.21
CA LEU A 90 -2.23 7.75 -5.95
C LEU A 90 -3.62 7.12 -5.76
N VAL A 91 -3.83 6.45 -4.64
CA VAL A 91 -5.10 5.80 -4.31
C VAL A 91 -5.56 6.25 -2.92
N LEU A 92 -6.85 6.57 -2.78
CA LEU A 92 -7.44 7.10 -1.56
C LEU A 92 -8.65 6.26 -1.14
N TRP A 93 -8.75 6.00 0.16
CA TRP A 93 -9.92 5.41 0.81
C TRP A 93 -10.38 6.30 1.97
N ASP A 94 -11.69 6.46 2.15
CA ASP A 94 -12.23 7.08 3.35
C ASP A 94 -12.20 6.07 4.50
N LEU A 95 -11.81 6.51 5.69
CA LEU A 95 -11.80 5.71 6.91
C LEU A 95 -12.94 6.17 7.81
N LEU A 96 -14.03 5.40 7.83
CA LEU A 96 -15.18 5.73 8.66
C LEU A 96 -14.84 5.54 10.15
N PRO A 97 -15.12 6.51 11.04
CA PRO A 97 -14.69 6.46 12.44
C PRO A 97 -15.16 5.21 13.21
N ASP A 98 -16.36 4.72 12.91
CA ASP A 98 -16.96 3.53 13.51
C ASP A 98 -16.28 2.22 13.09
N GLN A 99 -15.61 2.22 11.93
CA GLN A 99 -14.90 1.06 11.37
C GLN A 99 -13.37 1.21 11.42
N ALA A 100 -12.86 2.38 11.80
CA ALA A 100 -11.46 2.74 11.71
C ALA A 100 -10.55 1.75 12.45
N ALA A 101 -10.82 1.47 13.72
CA ALA A 101 -9.97 0.59 14.53
C ALA A 101 -9.88 -0.83 13.95
N GLN A 102 -11.01 -1.41 13.51
CA GLN A 102 -11.04 -2.74 12.91
C GLN A 102 -10.33 -2.78 11.56
N THR A 103 -10.53 -1.74 10.74
CA THR A 103 -9.90 -1.61 9.43
C THR A 103 -8.38 -1.51 9.56
N LEU A 104 -7.90 -0.74 10.54
CA LEU A 104 -6.48 -0.59 10.83
C LEU A 104 -5.84 -1.92 11.27
N GLU A 105 -6.52 -2.69 12.12
CA GLU A 105 -6.02 -3.99 12.57
C GLU A 105 -5.99 -5.03 11.43
N ALA A 106 -7.03 -5.04 10.59
CA ALA A 106 -7.08 -5.91 9.41
C ALA A 106 -5.99 -5.55 8.39
N LEU A 107 -5.77 -4.26 8.16
CA LEU A 107 -4.70 -3.76 7.30
C LEU A 107 -3.33 -4.12 7.87
N ARG A 108 -3.13 -3.94 9.18
CA ARG A 108 -1.89 -4.34 9.85
C ARG A 108 -1.61 -5.83 9.68
N THR A 109 -2.62 -6.68 9.89
CA THR A 109 -2.51 -8.13 9.68
C THR A 109 -2.16 -8.48 8.23
N LEU A 110 -2.69 -7.74 7.26
CA LEU A 110 -2.36 -7.93 5.85
C LEU A 110 -0.89 -7.56 5.57
N LEU A 111 -0.43 -6.43 6.11
CA LEU A 111 0.89 -5.85 5.83
C LEU A 111 2.04 -6.54 6.58
N GLU A 112 1.85 -6.86 7.86
CA GLU A 112 2.83 -7.57 8.69
C GLU A 112 2.79 -9.10 8.44
N GLY A 113 1.76 -9.57 7.74
CA GLY A 113 1.45 -11.00 7.60
C GLY A 113 0.71 -11.55 8.81
N ALA A 114 0.16 -12.76 8.68
CA ALA A 114 -0.44 -13.45 9.82
C ALA A 114 0.61 -13.59 10.95
N PRO A 115 0.25 -13.36 12.23
CA PRO A 115 1.19 -13.54 13.33
C PRO A 115 1.76 -14.95 13.21
N ALA A 116 3.09 -15.04 13.10
CA ALA A 116 3.77 -16.33 13.10
C ALA A 116 3.27 -17.08 14.35
N ARG A 117 2.59 -18.21 14.14
CA ARG A 117 2.27 -19.11 15.25
C ARG A 117 3.61 -19.47 15.88
N GLN A 118 3.90 -18.86 17.03
CA GLN A 118 5.04 -19.27 17.83
C GLN A 118 4.84 -20.75 18.19
N PRO A 119 5.87 -21.60 18.06
CA PRO A 119 5.79 -23.02 18.38
C PRO A 119 5.52 -23.27 19.86
#